data_AF-A0A431NVY0-F1
#
_entry.id   AF-A0A431NVY0-F1
#
_cell.length_a   1.000
_cell.length_b   1.000
_cell.length_c   1.000
_cell.angle_alpha   90.00
_cell.angle_beta   90.00
_cell.angle_gamma   90.00
#
_symmetry.space_group_name_H-M   'P 1'
#
loop_
_entity.id
_entity.type
_entity.pdbx_description
1 polymer ?
#
loop_
_entity_poly.entity_id
_entity_poly.type
_entity_poly.pdbx_seq_one_letter_code
_entity_poly.pdbx_strand_id
1 'polypeptide(L)' 'MLRVQVEPQTIAPVGKNSHGAPVIYDQPVSLISPRGTELCVVCHADTGVAIREPVATRQNYVAGIGQCCDGCRADW' A
#
# COMPACT_ATOMS: atom_id res chain seq x y z
N MET A 1 35.12 21.43 -9.12
CA MET A 1 34.11 20.35 -9.24
C MET A 1 33.23 20.39 -8.00
N LEU A 2 31.99 20.87 -8.11
CA LEU A 2 31.03 20.90 -7.00
C LEU A 2 30.26 19.57 -6.99
N ARG A 3 30.37 18.78 -5.91
CA ARG A 3 29.57 17.55 -5.72
C ARG A 3 28.29 17.94 -5.00
N VAL A 4 27.15 17.82 -5.67
CA VAL A 4 25.84 17.90 -5.02
C VAL A 4 25.56 16.55 -4.38
N GLN A 5 25.63 16.46 -3.06
CA GLN A 5 25.10 15.33 -2.31
C GLN A 5 23.59 15.53 -2.18
N VAL A 6 22.81 14.66 -2.83
CA VAL A 6 21.36 14.58 -2.60
C VAL A 6 21.17 13.69 -1.37
N GLU A 7 20.98 14.29 -0.20
CA GLU A 7 20.59 13.54 0.99
C GLU A 7 19.13 13.08 0.82
N PRO A 8 18.80 11.80 1.08
CA PRO A 8 17.43 11.34 1.06
C PRO A 8 16.64 12.13 2.11
N GLN A 9 15.71 12.97 1.65
CA GLN A 9 14.82 13.73 2.53
C GLN A 9 13.95 12.72 3.29
N THR A 10 14.11 12.67 4.62
CA THR A 10 13.24 11.88 5.49
C THR A 10 11.85 12.50 5.47
N ILE A 11 10.92 11.93 4.70
CA ILE A 11 9.53 12.41 4.66
C ILE A 11 8.83 11.97 5.94
N ALA A 12 8.37 12.92 6.73
CA ALA A 12 7.61 12.64 7.96
C ALA A 12 6.25 11.99 7.62
N PRO A 13 5.78 11.01 8.41
CA PRO A 13 4.46 10.43 8.23
C PRO A 13 3.36 11.47 8.50
N VAL A 14 2.39 11.53 7.60
CA VAL A 14 1.21 12.42 7.65
C VAL A 14 0.05 11.82 8.45
N GLY A 15 0.16 10.57 8.88
CA GLY A 15 -0.82 9.92 9.74
C GLY A 15 -0.47 8.47 10.04
N LYS A 16 -1.42 7.75 10.63
CA LYS A 16 -1.39 6.28 10.78
C LYS A 16 -2.61 5.68 10.10
N ASN A 17 -2.46 4.52 9.46
CA ASN A 17 -3.59 3.74 8.94
C ASN A 17 -4.39 3.11 10.10
N SER A 18 -5.50 2.42 9.79
CA SER A 18 -6.33 1.73 10.78
C SER A 18 -5.60 0.65 11.59
N HIS A 19 -4.41 0.23 11.15
CA HIS A 19 -3.54 -0.72 11.85
C HIS A 19 -2.39 -0.04 12.62
N GLY A 20 -2.40 1.29 12.70
CA GLY A 20 -1.39 2.06 13.42
C GLY A 20 -0.06 2.28 12.68
N ALA A 21 0.07 1.83 11.43
CA ALA A 21 1.28 2.01 10.63
C ALA A 21 1.32 3.40 9.98
N PRO A 22 2.50 4.05 9.89
CA PRO A 22 2.65 5.40 9.35
C PRO A 22 2.25 5.50 7.86
N VAL A 23 1.57 6.59 7.46
CA VAL A 23 1.15 6.90 6.09
C VAL A 23 1.90 8.15 5.59
N ILE A 24 2.37 8.15 4.34
CA ILE A 24 3.02 9.28 3.66
C ILE A 24 2.27 9.58 2.34
N TYR A 25 1.65 10.77 2.21
CA TYR A 25 0.77 11.13 1.08
C TYR A 25 1.49 11.82 -0.11
N ASP A 26 2.79 12.13 0.00
CA ASP A 26 3.56 12.85 -1.03
C ASP A 26 4.33 11.92 -2.00
N GLN A 27 4.02 10.63 -1.99
CA GLN A 27 4.52 9.69 -3.00
C GLN A 27 3.36 8.95 -3.64
N PRO A 28 3.43 8.61 -4.94
CA PRO A 28 2.50 7.68 -5.54
C PRO A 28 2.50 6.42 -4.67
N VAL A 29 1.39 6.17 -3.99
CA VAL A 29 1.31 5.07 -3.04
C VAL A 29 1.38 3.79 -3.84
N SER A 30 2.54 3.12 -3.79
CA SER A 30 2.68 1.78 -4.33
C SER A 30 1.76 0.88 -3.53
N LEU A 31 0.68 0.42 -4.13
CA LEU A 31 -0.20 -0.62 -3.56
C LEU A 31 0.39 -2.03 -3.73
N ILE A 32 1.70 -2.10 -3.90
CA ILE A 32 2.46 -3.33 -4.06
C ILE A 32 3.53 -3.35 -2.98
N SER A 33 3.55 -4.41 -2.18
CA SER A 33 4.54 -4.67 -1.17
C SER A 33 5.91 -5.02 -1.81
N PRO A 34 7.03 -4.88 -1.08
CA PRO A 34 8.33 -5.36 -1.53
C PRO A 34 8.38 -6.87 -1.87
N ARG A 35 7.39 -7.65 -1.39
CA ARG A 35 7.26 -9.08 -1.66
C ARG A 35 6.50 -9.39 -2.95
N GLY A 36 5.99 -8.38 -3.66
CA GLY A 36 5.18 -8.57 -4.86
C GLY A 36 3.74 -8.99 -4.56
N THR A 37 3.21 -8.61 -3.39
CA THR A 37 1.81 -8.77 -3.01
C THR A 37 1.09 -7.43 -3.03
N GLU A 38 -0.23 -7.45 -3.18
CA GLU A 38 -1.07 -6.27 -3.10
C GLU A 38 -1.16 -5.76 -1.65
N LEU A 39 -1.09 -4.45 -1.45
CA LEU A 39 -1.41 -3.78 -0.20
C LEU A 39 -2.89 -3.38 -0.18
N CYS A 40 -3.51 -3.42 1.00
CA CYS A 40 -4.90 -3.03 1.16
C CYS A 40 -5.09 -1.56 0.78
N VAL A 41 -6.07 -1.27 -0.09
CA VAL A 41 -6.40 0.10 -0.51
C VAL A 41 -6.88 1.02 0.63
N VAL A 42 -7.35 0.45 1.74
CA VAL A 42 -7.83 1.20 2.91
C VAL A 42 -6.70 1.40 3.91
N CYS A 43 -6.10 0.31 4.36
CA CYS A 43 -5.16 0.33 5.47
C CYS A 43 -3.71 0.11 5.06
N HIS A 44 -3.38 -0.12 3.79
CA HIS A 44 -2.02 -0.37 3.30
C HIS A 44 -1.30 -1.57 3.93
N ALA A 45 -2.01 -2.43 4.67
CA ALA A 45 -1.45 -3.68 5.15
C ALA A 45 -1.29 -4.67 4.00
N ASP A 46 -0.25 -5.51 4.07
CA ASP A 46 -0.03 -6.58 3.11
C ASP A 46 -1.23 -7.55 3.16
N THR A 47 -1.89 -7.73 2.02
CA THR A 47 -3.05 -8.61 1.90
C THR A 47 -2.66 -10.06 1.69
N GLY A 48 -1.40 -10.34 1.36
CA GLY A 48 -0.91 -11.66 0.97
C GLY A 48 -1.27 -12.08 -0.45
N VAL A 49 -2.13 -11.34 -1.15
CA VAL A 49 -2.55 -11.63 -2.53
C VAL A 49 -1.45 -11.25 -3.51
N ALA A 50 -1.00 -12.18 -4.35
CA ALA A 50 0.08 -11.90 -5.29
C ALA A 50 -0.40 -11.01 -6.46
N ILE A 51 0.42 -10.04 -6.89
CA ILE A 51 0.08 -9.15 -8.02
C ILE A 51 -0.12 -9.88 -9.35
N ARG A 52 0.40 -11.11 -9.46
CA ARG A 52 0.29 -11.97 -10.64
C ARG A 52 -0.95 -12.86 -10.63
N GLU A 53 -1.65 -12.93 -9.49
CA GLU A 53 -2.87 -13.71 -9.40
C GLU A 53 -3.97 -13.07 -10.26
N PRO A 54 -4.74 -13.84 -11.05
CA PRO A 54 -5.83 -13.29 -11.84
C PRO A 54 -6.85 -12.56 -10.98
N VAL A 55 -7.25 -11.34 -11.35
CA VAL A 55 -8.21 -10.53 -10.58
C VAL A 55 -9.51 -11.28 -10.27
N ALA A 56 -9.98 -12.13 -11.20
CA ALA A 56 -11.19 -12.91 -11.02
C ALA A 56 -11.14 -13.94 -9.87
N THR A 57 -9.95 -14.31 -9.39
CA THR A 57 -9.79 -15.26 -8.28
C THR A 57 -9.45 -14.57 -6.96
N ARG A 58 -9.11 -13.27 -6.99
CA ARG A 58 -8.70 -12.53 -5.80
C ARG A 58 -9.90 -12.27 -4.90
N GLN A 59 -9.90 -12.89 -3.72
CA GLN A 59 -10.86 -12.59 -2.68
C GLN A 59 -10.74 -11.13 -2.25
N ASN A 60 -11.86 -10.45 -1.97
CA ASN A 60 -11.91 -9.03 -1.53
C ASN A 60 -11.34 -7.99 -2.50
N TYR A 61 -11.14 -8.35 -3.77
CA TYR A 61 -10.80 -7.37 -4.80
C TYR A 61 -12.04 -6.54 -5.17
N VAL A 62 -11.89 -5.22 -5.24
CA VAL A 62 -12.95 -4.29 -5.66
C VAL A 62 -12.57 -3.67 -7.00
N ALA A 63 -13.36 -3.95 -8.03
CA ALA A 63 -13.12 -3.46 -9.39
C ALA A 63 -13.02 -1.93 -9.44
N GLY A 64 -11.96 -1.43 -10.09
CA GLY A 64 -11.68 0.00 -10.21
C GLY A 64 -11.10 0.66 -8.96
N ILE A 65 -10.99 -0.06 -7.83
CA ILE A 65 -10.41 0.44 -6.58
C ILE A 65 -9.12 -0.30 -6.25
N GLY A 66 -9.17 -1.63 -6.18
CA GLY A 66 -8.01 -2.48 -5.86
C GLY A 66 -8.30 -3.53 -4.79
N GLN A 67 -7.23 -4.05 -4.19
CA GLN A 67 -7.30 -5.15 -3.22
C GLN A 67 -7.62 -4.65 -1.80
N CYS A 68 -8.55 -5.29 -1.10
CA CYS A 68 -8.81 -5.04 0.32
C CYS A 68 -8.32 -6.22 1.19
N CYS A 69 -7.90 -5.97 2.43
CA CYS A 69 -7.65 -7.05 3.39
C CYS A 69 -8.96 -7.52 4.03
N ASP A 70 -8.97 -8.71 4.64
CA ASP A 70 -10.17 -9.26 5.29
C ASP A 70 -10.73 -8.33 6.37
N GLY A 71 -9.86 -7.69 7.18
CA GLY A 71 -10.27 -6.77 8.23
C GLY A 71 -11.07 -5.57 7.69
N CYS A 72 -10.49 -4.84 6.74
CA CYS A 72 -11.16 -3.67 6.17
C CYS A 72 -12.36 -4.01 5.27
N ARG A 73 -12.42 -5.24 4.74
CA ARG A 73 -13.59 -5.69 3.98
C ARG A 73 -14.77 -6.07 4.87
N ALA A 74 -14.52 -6.59 6.07
CA ALA A 74 -15.57 -6.93 7.02
C ALA A 74 -16.33 -5.69 7.55
N ASP A 75 -15.69 -4.52 7.51
CA ASP A 75 -16.26 -3.24 7.96
C ASP A 75 -17.10 -2.51 6.89
N TRP A 76 -17.41 -3.16 5.76
CA TRP A 76 -18.19 -2.60 4.63
C TRP A 76 -19.57 -3.26 4.51
#